data_AF-A0A3D8JAX0-F1
#
_entry.id   AF-A0A3D8JAX0-F1
#
_cell.length_a   1.000
_cell.length_b   1.000
_cell.length_c   1.000
_cell.angle_alpha   90.00
_cell.angle_beta   90.00
_cell.angle_gamma   90.00
#
_symmetry.space_group_name_H-M   'P 1'
#
loop_
_entity.id
_entity.type
_entity.pdbx_description
1 polymer ?
#
loop_
_entity_poly.entity_id
_entity_poly.type
_entity_poly.pdbx_seq_one_letter_code
_entity_poly.pdbx_strand_id
1 'polypeptide(L)'
;MKKVLLSFIFLGSLAFAQEDEAQVETKDTAAPTAQQIQVCSQGSAKECRKIANALYKAKDYAEAKKYYKRACDLGDKKSCQKAQ
;
A
#
# COMPACT_ATOMS: atom_id res chain seq x y z
N MET A 1 20.77 16.54 30.97
CA MET A 1 19.70 17.52 30.67
C MET A 1 19.19 17.22 29.26
N LYS A 2 17.96 16.79 28.95
CA LYS A 2 16.78 16.33 29.69
C LYS A 2 16.26 15.08 28.93
N LYS A 3 16.24 13.93 29.63
CA LYS A 3 15.18 12.91 29.61
C LYS A 3 15.09 11.97 28.40
N VAL A 4 16.12 11.12 28.25
CA VAL A 4 15.85 9.68 28.13
C VAL A 4 15.59 9.18 29.54
N LEU A 5 14.31 9.12 29.93
CA LEU A 5 13.72 8.46 31.11
C LEU A 5 12.42 9.20 31.42
N LEU A 6 11.30 8.55 31.16
CA LEU A 6 10.30 8.29 32.21
C LEU A 6 9.36 7.21 31.69
N SER A 7 9.56 6.02 32.25
CA SER A 7 8.62 4.93 32.33
C SER A 7 7.21 5.43 32.70
N PHE A 8 6.24 5.19 31.82
CA PHE A 8 4.84 4.92 32.15
C PHE A 8 4.59 3.51 31.60
N ILE A 9 5.02 2.44 32.26
CA ILE A 9 4.22 1.66 33.22
C ILE A 9 2.71 1.81 32.95
N PHE A 10 2.16 0.76 32.34
CA PHE A 10 0.95 0.04 32.73
C PHE A 10 -0.25 0.85 33.28
N LEU A 11 -1.43 0.51 32.71
CA LEU A 11 -2.81 0.64 33.22
C LEU A 11 -3.65 1.68 32.49
N GLY A 12 -4.25 1.28 31.37
CA GLY A 12 -5.35 2.05 30.78
C GLY A 12 -5.76 1.58 29.40
N SER A 13 -6.65 0.59 29.37
CA SER A 13 -7.50 0.23 28.24
C SER A 13 -6.83 -0.48 27.05
N LEU A 14 -7.03 -1.79 27.02
CA LEU A 14 -7.05 -2.62 25.81
C LEU A 14 -8.05 -2.02 24.79
N ALA A 15 -7.62 -1.06 23.98
CA ALA A 15 -8.21 -0.68 22.70
C ALA A 15 -7.40 0.48 22.08
N PHE A 16 -6.11 0.30 21.86
CA PHE A 16 -5.45 1.06 20.79
C PHE A 16 -4.95 0.04 19.79
N ALA A 17 -5.78 -0.17 18.77
CA ALA A 17 -5.35 -0.76 17.52
C ALA A 17 -4.19 0.11 17.01
N GLN A 18 -2.98 -0.34 17.29
CA GLN A 18 -1.77 0.15 16.68
C GLN A 18 -1.72 -0.48 15.29
N GLU A 19 -2.54 0.05 14.38
CA GLU A 19 -2.32 -0.16 12.96
C GLU A 19 -1.40 0.97 12.54
N ASP A 20 -0.12 0.64 12.35
CA ASP A 20 0.86 1.49 11.70
C ASP A 20 0.37 1.74 10.26
N GLU A 21 -0.54 2.70 10.12
CA GLU A 21 -0.98 3.22 8.83
C GLU A 21 0.14 4.13 8.34
N ALA A 22 1.23 3.53 7.86
CA ALA A 22 2.28 4.23 7.16
C ALA A 22 1.62 5.14 6.13
N GLN A 23 1.67 6.45 6.42
CA GLN A 23 1.18 7.53 5.59
C GLN A 23 1.96 7.44 4.26
N VAL A 24 1.44 6.70 3.28
CA VAL A 24 1.90 6.79 1.90
C VAL A 24 1.43 8.15 1.42
N GLU A 25 2.26 9.18 1.66
CA GLU A 25 2.15 10.47 1.00
C GLU A 25 2.10 10.21 -0.50
N THR A 26 0.90 10.23 -1.08
CA THR A 26 0.69 10.12 -2.51
C THR A 26 1.07 11.44 -3.14
N LYS A 27 2.38 11.69 -3.24
CA LYS A 27 2.92 12.76 -4.06
C LYS A 27 2.78 12.30 -5.50
N ASP A 28 1.85 12.92 -6.22
CA ASP A 28 1.50 12.75 -7.63
C ASP A 28 2.74 12.61 -8.53
N THR A 29 3.26 11.39 -8.61
CA THR A 29 4.34 11.03 -9.50
C THR A 29 3.86 9.81 -10.29
N ALA A 30 3.88 9.96 -11.61
CA ALA A 30 3.24 9.06 -12.56
C ALA A 30 3.85 7.65 -12.62
N ALA A 31 4.90 7.38 -11.83
CA ALA A 31 5.61 6.10 -11.79
C ALA A 31 5.56 5.50 -10.38
N PRO A 32 5.31 4.18 -10.26
CA PRO A 32 5.36 3.48 -8.99
C PRO A 32 6.79 3.45 -8.42
N THR A 33 6.92 3.61 -7.10
CA THR A 33 8.23 3.55 -6.44
C THR A 33 8.69 2.11 -6.24
N ALA A 34 10.00 1.89 -6.11
CA ALA A 34 10.55 0.55 -5.81
C ALA A 34 9.96 -0.06 -4.53
N GLN A 35 9.68 0.77 -3.52
CA GLN A 35 9.03 0.36 -2.28
C GLN A 35 7.59 -0.14 -2.54
N GLN A 36 6.82 0.56 -3.36
CA GLN A 36 5.46 0.12 -3.73
C GLN A 36 5.50 -1.22 -4.47
N ILE A 37 6.44 -1.39 -5.41
CA ILE A 37 6.63 -2.65 -6.14
C ILE A 37 6.99 -3.79 -5.17
N GLN A 38 7.86 -3.54 -4.19
CA GLN A 38 8.22 -4.52 -3.16
C GLN A 38 7.02 -4.88 -2.27
N VAL A 39 6.22 -3.92 -1.83
CA VAL A 39 5.03 -4.16 -0.98
C VAL A 39 3.94 -4.91 -1.76
N CYS A 40 3.75 -4.58 -3.03
CA CYS A 40 2.89 -5.37 -3.93
C CYS A 40 3.42 -6.82 -4.06
N SER A 41 4.74 -6.98 -4.21
CA SER A 41 5.38 -8.30 -4.32
C SER A 41 5.22 -9.13 -3.04
N GLN A 42 5.18 -8.48 -1.87
CA GLN A 42 4.91 -9.10 -0.56
C GLN A 42 3.45 -9.52 -0.36
N GLY A 43 2.58 -9.34 -1.35
CA GLY A 43 1.19 -9.83 -1.32
C GLY A 43 0.14 -8.79 -0.94
N SER A 44 0.49 -7.50 -0.89
CA SER A 44 -0.51 -6.44 -0.66
C SER A 44 -1.30 -6.13 -1.93
N ALA A 45 -2.50 -6.70 -2.05
CA ALA A 45 -3.40 -6.47 -3.17
C ALA A 45 -3.79 -4.99 -3.34
N LYS A 46 -3.97 -4.27 -2.21
CA LYS A 46 -4.28 -2.84 -2.17
C LYS A 46 -3.18 -2.01 -2.85
N GLU A 47 -1.92 -2.36 -2.60
CA GLU A 47 -0.78 -1.61 -3.13
C GLU A 47 -0.49 -1.94 -4.58
N CYS A 48 -0.63 -3.21 -4.98
CA CYS A 48 -0.63 -3.59 -6.39
C CYS A 48 -1.69 -2.81 -7.19
N ARG A 49 -2.90 -2.65 -6.65
CA ARG A 49 -3.95 -1.84 -7.30
C ARG A 49 -3.59 -0.36 -7.40
N LYS A 50 -2.93 0.22 -6.39
CA LYS A 50 -2.49 1.63 -6.45
C LYS A 50 -1.49 1.84 -7.59
N ILE A 51 -0.52 0.94 -7.73
CA ILE A 51 0.44 0.94 -8.85
C ILE A 51 -0.30 0.86 -10.18
N ALA A 52 -1.21 -0.11 -10.30
CA ALA A 52 -2.00 -0.30 -11.51
C ALA A 52 -2.82 0.95 -11.89
N ASN A 53 -3.43 1.62 -10.90
CA ASN A 53 -4.16 2.87 -11.09
C ASN A 53 -3.23 4.01 -11.57
N ALA A 54 -2.03 4.12 -11.01
CA ALA A 54 -1.04 5.13 -11.41
C ALA A 54 -0.62 4.94 -12.87
N LEU A 55 -0.26 3.71 -13.25
CA LEU A 55 0.09 3.35 -14.62
C LEU A 55 -1.08 3.57 -15.60
N TYR A 56 -2.30 3.22 -15.18
CA TYR A 56 -3.50 3.46 -15.99
C TYR A 56 -3.73 4.95 -16.25
N LYS A 57 -3.52 5.81 -15.24
CA LYS A 57 -3.57 7.28 -15.39
C LYS A 57 -2.47 7.80 -16.33
N ALA A 58 -1.29 7.19 -16.28
CA ALA A 58 -0.18 7.47 -17.20
C ALA A 58 -0.40 6.89 -18.61
N LYS A 59 -1.54 6.23 -18.87
CA LYS A 59 -1.89 5.54 -20.11
C LYS A 59 -0.98 4.37 -20.48
N ASP A 60 -0.20 3.87 -19.52
CA ASP A 60 0.53 2.62 -19.66
C ASP A 60 -0.38 1.44 -19.27
N TYR A 61 -1.32 1.14 -20.16
CA TYR A 61 -2.34 0.11 -19.91
C TYR A 61 -1.75 -1.30 -19.87
N ALA A 62 -0.69 -1.56 -20.64
CA ALA A 62 -0.04 -2.85 -20.68
C ALA A 62 0.60 -3.18 -19.33
N GLU A 63 1.33 -2.22 -18.76
CA GLU A 63 1.93 -2.40 -17.44
C GLU A 63 0.87 -2.37 -16.33
N ALA A 64 -0.13 -1.48 -16.42
CA ALA A 64 -1.25 -1.44 -15.48
C ALA A 64 -1.96 -2.79 -15.36
N LYS A 65 -2.22 -3.47 -16.49
CA LYS A 65 -2.89 -4.77 -16.52
C LYS A 65 -2.12 -5.84 -15.74
N LYS A 66 -0.78 -5.83 -15.78
CA LYS A 66 0.05 -6.77 -15.00
C LYS A 66 -0.17 -6.61 -13.50
N TYR A 67 -0.18 -5.37 -13.01
CA TYR A 67 -0.40 -5.09 -11.59
C TYR A 67 -1.86 -5.29 -11.16
N TYR A 68 -2.85 -5.00 -12.02
CA TYR A 68 -4.24 -5.36 -11.76
C TYR A 68 -4.42 -6.88 -11.68
N LYS A 69 -3.77 -7.65 -12.56
CA LYS A 69 -3.79 -9.12 -12.51
C LYS A 69 -3.20 -9.60 -11.19
N ARG A 70 -2.02 -9.10 -10.80
CA ARG A 70 -1.41 -9.46 -9.52
C ARG A 70 -2.31 -9.13 -8.33
N ALA A 71 -2.94 -7.95 -8.32
CA ALA A 71 -3.90 -7.59 -7.28
C ALA A 71 -5.12 -8.52 -7.27
N CYS A 72 -5.63 -8.92 -8.44
CA CYS A 72 -6.71 -9.89 -8.57
C CYS A 72 -6.33 -11.27 -8.01
N ASP A 73 -5.13 -11.76 -8.35
CA ASP A 73 -4.59 -13.03 -7.86
C ASP A 73 -4.44 -13.04 -6.33
N LEU A 74 -4.24 -11.86 -5.73
CA LEU A 74 -4.19 -11.63 -4.28
C LEU A 74 -5.58 -11.39 -3.65
N GLY A 75 -6.67 -11.55 -4.40
CA GLY A 75 -8.05 -11.46 -3.91
C GLY A 75 -8.74 -10.10 -4.10
N ASP A 76 -8.09 -9.14 -4.77
CA ASP A 76 -8.70 -7.84 -5.05
C ASP A 76 -9.70 -7.91 -6.21
N LYS A 77 -10.96 -8.22 -5.88
CA LYS A 77 -12.06 -8.37 -6.87
C LYS A 77 -12.23 -7.15 -7.79
N LYS A 78 -11.98 -5.93 -7.27
CA LYS A 78 -12.07 -4.69 -8.08
C LYS A 78 -11.00 -4.65 -9.17
N SER A 79 -9.82 -5.19 -8.86
CA SER A 79 -8.72 -5.28 -9.82
C SER A 79 -8.96 -6.35 -10.88
N CYS A 80 -9.69 -7.43 -10.58
CA CYS A 80 -10.02 -8.46 -11.57
C CYS A 80 -10.78 -7.91 -12.78
N GLN A 81 -11.72 -6.98 -12.57
CA GLN A 81 -12.46 -6.34 -13.68
C GLN A 81 -11.55 -5.52 -14.60
N LYS A 82 -10.44 -5.00 -14.06
CA LYS A 82 -9.47 -4.18 -14.79
C LYS A 82 -8.28 -4.99 -15.33
N ALA A 83 -8.16 -6.25 -14.91
CA ALA A 83 -7.12 -7.17 -15.33
C ALA A 83 -7.44 -7.91 -16.64
N GLN A 84 -8.67 -7.79 -17.16
CA GLN A 84 -9.16 -8.49 -18.34
C GLN A 84 -8.86 -7.77 -19.65
#